data_AF-A0AAQ4E603-F1
#
_entry.id   AF-A0AAQ4E603-F1
#
_cell.length_a   1.000
_cell.length_b   1.000
_cell.length_c   1.000
_cell.angle_alpha   90.00
_cell.angle_beta   90.00
_cell.angle_gamma   90.00
#
_symmetry.space_group_name_H-M   'P 1'
#
loop_
_entity.id
_entity.type
_entity.pdbx_description
1 polymer ?
#
loop_
_entity_poly.entity_id
_entity_poly.type
_entity_poly.pdbx_seq_one_letter_code
_entity_poly.pdbx_strand_id
1 'polypeptide(L)'
;MAKVTVLINDTQAPGHPPEPPPLNTVLEMEHNMPVHNNIGAEPMQEPVHCDLLPFPDNNGKAFELPRFGGLHDLITSGKPLTSSVQRKIVDLLFHAMLKYTVVPTRDFYARVTHLLLQKYPQLTDVVGTGSDSWKVSLRYKFKNQRRRLSEDPLVAENKRKFGSQRKQAQGFTSTELKRHTRPKLDIKHTAILGEDDTTLAAHEEWLLAEAKKGDPDESGIRERMTLTAKSRLQSIRTMKIEDVKKLYPYMMQPERFIEDFKRLIRSDVTDCISRGIDATVALGRQEAVACSEPILQLLQATLPMDPARRRTRRTC
;
A
#
# COMPACT_ATOMS: atom_id res chain seq x y z
N MET A 1 11.42 45.05 -43.90
CA MET A 1 11.56 43.61 -44.16
C MET A 1 13.02 43.32 -44.42
N ALA A 2 13.74 42.82 -43.41
CA ALA A 2 15.15 42.46 -43.51
C ALA A 2 15.28 40.94 -43.47
N LYS A 3 15.85 40.34 -44.53
CA LYS A 3 16.18 38.93 -44.61
C LYS A 3 17.51 38.71 -43.91
N VAL A 4 17.53 37.87 -42.87
CA VAL A 4 18.76 37.36 -42.26
C VAL A 4 18.88 35.89 -42.64
N THR A 5 19.90 35.61 -43.45
CA THR A 5 20.32 34.28 -43.86
C THR A 5 21.19 33.67 -42.74
N VAL A 6 20.79 32.53 -42.19
CA VAL A 6 21.60 31.75 -41.25
C VAL A 6 22.26 30.61 -42.03
N LEU A 7 23.59 30.62 -42.04
CA LEU A 7 24.45 29.59 -42.62
C LEU A 7 24.47 28.36 -41.71
N ILE A 8 24.24 27.21 -42.34
CA ILE A 8 24.29 25.86 -41.76
C ILE A 8 25.76 25.41 -41.79
N ASN A 9 26.31 25.00 -40.65
CA ASN A 9 27.55 24.25 -40.58
C ASN A 9 27.25 22.85 -40.04
N ASP A 10 27.32 21.86 -40.92
CA ASP A 10 27.52 20.45 -40.58
C ASP A 10 29.01 20.22 -40.26
N THR A 11 29.33 19.56 -39.15
CA THR A 11 30.56 18.74 -39.01
C THR A 11 30.42 17.75 -37.83
N GLN A 12 30.31 16.47 -38.20
CA GLN A 12 30.94 15.26 -37.63
C GLN A 12 30.87 14.92 -36.12
N ALA A 13 30.28 13.74 -35.83
CA ALA A 13 30.52 12.94 -34.62
C ALA A 13 31.90 12.23 -34.67
N PRO A 14 32.53 11.89 -33.52
CA PRO A 14 32.59 10.47 -33.15
C PRO A 14 32.72 10.18 -31.63
N GLY A 15 32.46 8.91 -31.24
CA GLY A 15 33.15 8.30 -30.08
C GLY A 15 32.27 7.62 -29.03
N HIS A 16 32.03 6.32 -29.22
CA HIS A 16 31.48 5.39 -28.22
C HIS A 16 32.54 5.11 -27.12
N PRO A 17 32.19 5.05 -25.82
CA PRO A 17 33.13 4.62 -24.79
C PRO A 17 33.26 3.07 -24.76
N PRO A 18 34.45 2.54 -24.41
CA PRO A 18 34.75 1.10 -24.47
C PRO A 18 34.20 0.31 -23.27
N GLU A 19 33.82 -0.93 -23.55
CA GLU A 19 33.34 -1.98 -22.64
C GLU A 19 34.51 -2.59 -21.83
N PRO A 20 34.35 -2.90 -20.53
CA PRO A 20 35.40 -3.56 -19.74
C PRO A 20 35.42 -5.09 -19.95
N PRO A 21 36.60 -5.73 -20.05
CA PRO A 21 36.73 -7.17 -20.23
C PRO A 21 36.57 -7.97 -18.91
N PRO A 22 36.26 -9.28 -19.00
CA PRO A 22 36.05 -10.14 -17.84
C PRO A 22 37.37 -10.68 -17.29
N LEU A 23 37.45 -10.84 -15.97
CA LEU A 23 38.55 -11.54 -15.30
C LEU A 23 38.01 -12.79 -14.60
N ASN A 24 38.37 -13.94 -15.15
CA ASN A 24 38.31 -15.23 -14.49
C ASN A 24 39.71 -15.85 -14.49
N THR A 25 39.99 -16.59 -13.41
CA THR A 25 40.97 -17.68 -13.28
C THR A 25 42.23 -17.39 -12.45
N VAL A 26 42.15 -17.87 -11.20
CA VAL A 26 43.09 -18.73 -10.45
C VAL A 26 44.53 -18.23 -10.23
N LEU A 27 44.88 -18.03 -8.95
CA LEU A 27 46.16 -18.50 -8.43
C LEU A 27 45.98 -19.05 -7.01
N GLU A 28 46.37 -20.31 -6.87
CA GLU A 28 46.49 -21.09 -5.64
C GLU A 28 47.57 -20.50 -4.74
N MET A 29 47.32 -20.46 -3.43
CA MET A 29 48.38 -20.52 -2.42
C MET A 29 47.92 -21.46 -1.31
N GLU A 30 48.53 -22.65 -1.30
CA GLU A 30 48.49 -23.61 -0.22
C GLU A 30 49.10 -23.02 1.06
N HIS A 31 48.43 -23.21 2.19
CA HIS A 31 49.07 -23.32 3.50
C HIS A 31 48.47 -24.50 4.25
N ASN A 32 49.36 -25.36 4.73
CA ASN A 32 49.10 -26.67 5.28
C ASN A 32 49.08 -26.63 6.82
N MET A 33 48.33 -27.59 7.40
CA MET A 33 48.33 -28.11 8.78
C MET A 33 47.43 -27.44 9.85
N PRO A 34 46.89 -28.19 10.85
CA PRO A 34 46.57 -29.62 10.90
C PRO A 34 45.14 -29.94 11.40
N VAL A 35 44.79 -31.21 11.18
CA VAL A 35 43.56 -31.93 11.53
C VAL A 35 43.32 -31.99 13.04
N HIS A 36 42.11 -31.62 13.47
CA HIS A 36 41.46 -32.22 14.65
C HIS A 36 39.99 -32.52 14.33
N ASN A 37 39.66 -33.82 14.36
CA ASN A 37 38.32 -34.38 14.29
C ASN A 37 37.53 -34.12 15.59
N ASN A 38 36.30 -33.63 15.48
CA ASN A 38 35.06 -34.26 15.98
C ASN A 38 33.89 -33.28 15.78
N ILE A 39 32.97 -33.53 14.85
CA ILE A 39 31.70 -34.27 15.04
C ILE A 39 30.83 -33.63 16.13
N GLY A 40 29.81 -32.89 15.71
CA GLY A 40 28.78 -32.29 16.55
C GLY A 40 27.91 -31.29 15.80
N ALA A 41 27.44 -31.65 14.61
CA ALA A 41 26.44 -30.86 13.91
C ALA A 41 25.08 -31.09 14.57
N GLU A 42 24.59 -30.08 15.31
CA GLU A 42 23.17 -29.97 15.64
C GLU A 42 22.35 -29.82 14.35
N PRO A 43 21.22 -30.53 14.22
CA PRO A 43 20.47 -30.56 12.97
C PRO A 43 19.78 -29.21 12.74
N MET A 44 20.18 -28.56 11.65
CA MET A 44 19.37 -27.54 11.00
C MET A 44 17.98 -28.12 10.76
N GLN A 45 16.95 -27.41 11.22
CA GLN A 45 15.56 -27.71 10.90
C GLN A 45 15.41 -27.86 9.39
N GLU A 46 15.15 -29.10 8.99
CA GLU A 46 14.90 -29.48 7.61
C GLU A 46 13.75 -28.62 7.05
N PRO A 47 13.85 -28.19 5.77
CA PRO A 47 12.69 -27.67 5.08
C PRO A 47 11.65 -28.79 5.07
N VAL A 48 10.47 -28.50 5.62
CA VAL A 48 9.34 -29.43 5.64
C VAL A 48 8.95 -29.73 4.19
N HIS A 49 9.58 -30.74 3.59
CA HIS A 49 9.15 -31.33 2.35
C HIS A 49 7.86 -32.06 2.72
N CYS A 50 6.73 -31.40 2.45
CA CYS A 50 5.43 -32.04 2.60
C CYS A 50 5.36 -33.12 1.53
N ASP A 51 5.70 -34.35 1.90
CA ASP A 51 5.37 -35.55 1.14
C ASP A 51 3.84 -35.72 1.19
N LEU A 52 3.16 -34.89 0.40
CA LEU A 52 1.73 -34.93 0.18
C LEU A 52 1.43 -36.20 -0.60
N LEU A 53 1.08 -37.26 0.14
CA LEU A 53 0.55 -38.48 -0.43
C LEU A 53 -0.59 -38.15 -1.40
N PRO A 54 -0.57 -38.65 -2.66
CA PRO A 54 -1.62 -38.42 -3.63
C PRO A 54 -2.83 -39.28 -3.26
N PHE A 55 -3.64 -38.81 -2.31
CA PHE A 55 -4.93 -39.44 -2.04
C PHE A 55 -5.99 -38.89 -3.02
N PRO A 56 -6.79 -39.77 -3.64
CA PRO A 56 -7.91 -39.35 -4.47
C PRO A 56 -8.90 -38.57 -3.60
N ASP A 57 -9.49 -37.52 -4.18
CA ASP A 57 -10.48 -36.63 -3.58
C ASP A 57 -11.47 -37.38 -2.67
N ASN A 58 -11.16 -37.49 -1.38
CA ASN A 58 -12.05 -38.11 -0.41
C ASN A 58 -13.04 -37.09 0.16
N ASN A 59 -13.06 -35.85 -0.33
CA ASN A 59 -13.83 -34.71 0.16
C ASN A 59 -13.78 -34.55 1.69
N GLY A 60 -12.65 -34.91 2.30
CA GLY A 60 -12.44 -34.91 3.74
C GLY A 60 -13.12 -36.07 4.49
N LYS A 61 -13.60 -37.13 3.83
CA LYS A 61 -14.34 -38.23 4.48
C LYS A 61 -13.56 -38.90 5.63
N ALA A 62 -12.25 -39.02 5.48
CA ALA A 62 -11.36 -39.56 6.52
C ALA A 62 -10.87 -38.51 7.53
N PHE A 63 -11.31 -37.25 7.41
CA PHE A 63 -10.89 -36.19 8.32
C PHE A 63 -11.54 -36.37 9.70
N GLU A 64 -10.69 -36.40 10.71
CA GLU A 64 -11.08 -36.38 12.11
C GLU A 64 -10.72 -35.04 12.75
N LEU A 65 -11.60 -34.58 13.64
CA LEU A 65 -11.44 -33.30 14.32
C LEU A 65 -10.28 -33.39 15.33
N PRO A 66 -9.32 -32.44 15.31
CA PRO A 66 -8.19 -32.46 16.22
C PRO A 66 -8.64 -32.30 17.69
N ARG A 67 -7.79 -32.73 18.62
CA ARG A 67 -8.01 -32.47 20.05
C ARG A 67 -7.77 -30.98 20.32
N PHE A 68 -8.78 -30.31 20.85
CA PHE A 68 -8.72 -28.87 21.17
C PHE A 68 -8.03 -28.55 22.50
N GLY A 69 -7.71 -29.56 23.32
CA GLY A 69 -7.05 -29.37 24.61
C GLY A 69 -7.78 -28.35 25.48
N GLY A 70 -7.03 -27.41 26.09
CA GLY A 70 -7.60 -26.35 26.92
C GLY A 70 -8.54 -25.36 26.20
N LEU A 71 -8.62 -25.39 24.85
CA LEU A 71 -9.66 -24.64 24.14
C LEU A 71 -11.03 -25.32 24.28
N HIS A 72 -11.07 -26.63 24.53
CA HIS A 72 -12.32 -27.36 24.70
C HIS A 72 -13.15 -26.78 25.85
N ASP A 73 -12.55 -26.60 27.02
CA ASP A 73 -13.22 -26.09 28.21
C ASP A 73 -13.70 -24.65 27.99
N LEU A 74 -12.91 -23.86 27.27
CA LEU A 74 -13.24 -22.48 26.93
C LEU A 74 -14.43 -22.39 25.97
N ILE A 75 -14.50 -23.27 24.97
CA ILE A 75 -15.64 -23.37 24.05
C ILE A 75 -16.89 -23.85 24.80
N THR A 76 -16.75 -24.87 25.65
CA THR A 76 -17.86 -25.45 26.43
C THR A 76 -18.36 -24.49 27.52
N SER A 77 -17.52 -23.56 28.00
CA SER A 77 -17.90 -22.58 29.03
C SER A 77 -19.02 -21.61 28.63
N GLY A 78 -19.40 -21.55 27.35
CA GLY A 78 -20.51 -20.73 26.85
C GLY A 78 -20.25 -19.22 26.84
N LYS A 79 -19.07 -18.77 27.28
CA LYS A 79 -18.66 -17.36 27.19
C LYS A 79 -18.48 -16.96 25.71
N PRO A 80 -18.79 -15.71 25.33
CA PRO A 80 -18.53 -15.22 23.98
C PRO A 80 -17.08 -15.46 23.56
N LEU A 81 -16.87 -16.17 22.45
CA LEU A 81 -15.52 -16.43 21.96
C LEU A 81 -14.85 -15.12 21.56
N THR A 82 -13.65 -14.90 22.11
CA THR A 82 -12.80 -13.80 21.65
C THR A 82 -12.19 -14.16 20.29
N SER A 83 -11.85 -13.14 19.50
CA SER A 83 -11.17 -13.31 18.19
C SER A 83 -9.86 -14.10 18.27
N SER A 84 -9.18 -14.05 19.43
CA SER A 84 -7.96 -14.83 19.72
C SER A 84 -8.24 -16.33 19.79
N VAL A 85 -9.32 -16.74 20.48
CA VAL A 85 -9.72 -18.14 20.63
C VAL A 85 -10.18 -18.70 19.28
N GLN A 86 -11.00 -17.93 18.55
CA GLN A 86 -11.43 -18.31 17.20
C GLN A 86 -10.23 -18.55 16.27
N ARG A 87 -9.22 -17.67 16.30
CA ARG A 87 -7.99 -17.85 15.51
C ARG A 87 -7.27 -19.15 15.86
N LYS A 88 -7.11 -19.47 17.15
CA LYS A 88 -6.47 -20.72 17.60
C LYS A 88 -7.21 -21.98 17.14
N ILE A 89 -8.54 -21.96 17.16
CA ILE A 89 -9.37 -23.06 16.65
C ILE A 89 -9.13 -23.24 15.15
N VAL A 90 -9.20 -22.15 14.38
CA VAL A 90 -8.89 -22.15 12.94
C VAL A 90 -7.47 -22.65 12.69
N ASP A 91 -6.52 -22.30 13.58
CA ASP A 91 -5.15 -22.74 13.45
C ASP A 91 -5.01 -24.25 13.60
N LEU A 92 -5.61 -24.85 14.62
CA LEU A 92 -5.59 -26.30 14.82
C LEU A 92 -6.24 -27.05 13.67
N LEU A 93 -7.41 -26.58 13.22
CA LEU A 93 -8.12 -27.16 12.08
C LEU A 93 -7.28 -27.11 10.81
N PHE A 94 -6.63 -25.98 10.54
CA PHE A 94 -5.74 -25.83 9.39
C PHE A 94 -4.58 -26.81 9.42
N HIS A 95 -3.87 -26.97 10.56
CA HIS A 95 -2.76 -27.93 10.63
C HIS A 95 -3.24 -29.39 10.50
N ALA A 96 -4.42 -29.71 11.03
CA ALA A 96 -5.02 -31.03 10.84
C ALA A 96 -5.38 -31.28 9.38
N MET A 97 -5.94 -30.28 8.68
CA MET A 97 -6.30 -30.38 7.27
C MET A 97 -5.08 -30.44 6.34
N LEU A 98 -3.98 -29.75 6.69
CA LEU A 98 -2.75 -29.74 5.89
C LEU A 98 -2.13 -31.13 5.73
N LYS A 99 -2.36 -32.05 6.68
CA LYS A 99 -1.93 -33.46 6.58
C LYS A 99 -2.56 -34.19 5.39
N TYR A 100 -3.69 -33.69 4.90
CA TYR A 100 -4.42 -34.29 3.80
C TYR A 100 -4.16 -33.56 2.47
N THR A 101 -4.19 -32.23 2.47
CA THR A 101 -3.95 -31.45 1.26
C THR A 101 -3.64 -29.98 1.54
N VAL A 102 -2.78 -29.39 0.72
CA VAL A 102 -2.56 -27.94 0.66
C VAL A 102 -3.61 -27.21 -0.20
N VAL A 103 -4.46 -27.95 -0.92
CA VAL A 103 -5.51 -27.41 -1.79
C VAL A 103 -6.89 -28.01 -1.48
N PRO A 104 -7.48 -27.71 -0.31
CA PRO A 104 -8.77 -28.30 0.07
C PRO A 104 -9.90 -27.92 -0.89
N THR A 105 -10.76 -28.89 -1.20
CA THR A 105 -11.98 -28.69 -2.00
C THR A 105 -13.09 -28.00 -1.20
N ARG A 106 -14.12 -27.48 -1.89
CA ARG A 106 -15.28 -26.85 -1.24
C ARG A 106 -15.92 -27.77 -0.21
N ASP A 107 -16.06 -29.05 -0.54
CA ASP A 107 -16.74 -30.02 0.29
C ASP A 107 -15.88 -30.43 1.50
N PHE A 108 -14.55 -30.42 1.38
CA PHE A 108 -13.67 -30.62 2.52
C PHE A 108 -13.86 -29.49 3.55
N TYR A 109 -13.91 -28.22 3.12
CA TYR A 109 -14.24 -27.12 4.04
C TYR A 109 -15.61 -27.32 4.70
N ALA A 110 -16.63 -27.69 3.92
CA ALA A 110 -17.98 -27.91 4.45
C ALA A 110 -18.00 -29.01 5.53
N ARG A 111 -17.35 -30.15 5.27
CA ARG A 111 -17.25 -31.26 6.21
C ARG A 111 -16.52 -30.89 7.49
N VAL A 112 -15.38 -30.22 7.41
CA VAL A 112 -14.61 -29.80 8.60
C VAL A 112 -15.45 -28.85 9.47
N THR A 113 -16.11 -27.87 8.86
CA THR A 113 -16.98 -26.96 9.60
C THR A 113 -18.21 -27.66 10.17
N HIS A 114 -18.77 -28.65 9.46
CA HIS A 114 -19.88 -29.43 9.97
C HIS A 114 -19.47 -30.24 11.22
N LEU A 115 -18.33 -30.94 11.18
CA LEU A 115 -17.81 -31.68 12.34
C LEU A 115 -17.51 -30.77 13.54
N LEU A 116 -16.98 -29.57 13.29
CA LEU A 116 -16.73 -28.58 14.33
C LEU A 116 -18.05 -28.17 15.02
N LEU A 117 -19.07 -27.82 14.24
CA LEU A 117 -20.35 -27.33 14.76
C LEU A 117 -21.22 -28.43 15.35
N GLN A 118 -21.12 -29.67 14.85
CA GLN A 118 -21.75 -30.82 15.50
C GLN A 118 -21.19 -31.05 16.91
N LYS A 119 -19.87 -30.90 17.07
CA LYS A 119 -19.23 -31.03 18.39
C LYS A 119 -19.47 -29.80 19.29
N TYR A 120 -19.56 -28.63 18.69
CA TYR A 120 -19.72 -27.36 19.39
C TYR A 120 -20.84 -26.51 18.76
N PRO A 121 -22.12 -26.80 19.06
CA PRO A 121 -23.25 -26.06 18.50
C PRO A 121 -23.22 -24.55 18.81
N GLN A 122 -22.62 -24.16 19.94
CA GLN A 122 -22.46 -22.77 20.36
C GLN A 122 -21.55 -21.93 19.44
N LEU A 123 -20.81 -22.57 18.54
CA LEU A 123 -19.95 -21.89 17.56
C LEU A 123 -20.66 -21.54 16.25
N THR A 124 -21.95 -21.84 16.16
CA THR A 124 -22.76 -21.59 14.95
C THR A 124 -22.90 -20.09 14.71
N ASP A 125 -22.65 -19.65 13.48
CA ASP A 125 -22.84 -18.26 13.09
C ASP A 125 -24.33 -17.87 13.19
N VAL A 126 -24.60 -16.69 13.76
CA VAL A 126 -25.98 -16.16 13.89
C VAL A 126 -26.57 -15.77 12.53
N VAL A 127 -25.72 -15.51 11.53
CA VAL A 127 -26.12 -15.04 10.19
C VAL A 127 -25.60 -16.00 9.13
N GLY A 128 -26.40 -16.24 8.08
CA GLY A 128 -26.03 -17.07 6.94
C GLY A 128 -26.31 -18.56 7.15
N THR A 129 -25.44 -19.43 6.65
CA THR A 129 -25.56 -20.90 6.72
C THR A 129 -25.02 -21.49 8.04
N GLY A 130 -24.77 -20.65 9.04
CA GLY A 130 -24.28 -21.05 10.37
C GLY A 130 -22.79 -21.45 10.44
N SER A 131 -22.08 -21.50 9.30
CA SER A 131 -20.69 -21.99 9.22
C SER A 131 -19.78 -21.15 8.32
N ASP A 132 -20.29 -20.01 7.83
CA ASP A 132 -19.63 -19.21 6.79
C ASP A 132 -18.37 -18.53 7.31
N SER A 133 -18.38 -18.04 8.56
CA SER A 133 -17.21 -17.37 9.17
C SER A 133 -16.02 -18.33 9.30
N TRP A 134 -16.30 -19.58 9.66
CA TRP A 134 -15.30 -20.66 9.79
C TRP A 134 -14.74 -21.08 8.42
N LYS A 135 -15.62 -21.27 7.42
CA LYS A 135 -15.20 -21.58 6.05
C LYS A 135 -14.32 -20.48 5.47
N VAL A 136 -14.71 -19.22 5.66
CA VAL A 136 -13.95 -18.05 5.20
C VAL A 136 -12.59 -17.98 5.88
N SER A 137 -12.53 -18.13 7.19
CA SER A 137 -11.28 -18.10 7.96
C SER A 137 -10.30 -19.19 7.52
N LEU A 138 -10.79 -20.41 7.31
CA LEU A 138 -9.98 -21.52 6.80
C LEU A 138 -9.50 -21.25 5.37
N ARG A 139 -10.37 -20.77 4.47
CA ARG A 139 -9.99 -20.41 3.09
C ARG A 139 -8.91 -19.34 3.05
N TYR A 140 -9.01 -18.31 3.88
CA TYR A 140 -7.98 -17.27 3.97
C TYR A 140 -6.65 -17.87 4.44
N LYS A 141 -6.68 -18.77 5.43
CA LYS A 141 -5.47 -19.40 5.94
C LYS A 141 -4.78 -20.29 4.90
N PHE A 142 -5.52 -21.12 4.19
CA PHE A 142 -5.01 -21.92 3.06
C PHE A 142 -4.54 -21.07 1.87
N LYS A 143 -5.20 -19.93 1.60
CA LYS A 143 -4.74 -18.99 0.58
C LYS A 143 -3.38 -18.38 0.95
N ASN A 144 -3.21 -17.96 2.20
CA ASN A 144 -1.95 -17.38 2.67
C ASN A 144 -0.83 -18.42 2.69
N GLN A 145 -1.11 -19.66 3.09
CA GLN A 145 -0.14 -20.75 3.04
C GLN A 145 0.33 -21.03 1.61
N ARG A 146 -0.59 -21.17 0.65
CA ARG A 146 -0.25 -21.40 -0.76
C ARG A 146 0.54 -20.25 -1.39
N ARG A 147 0.36 -19.02 -0.91
CA ARG A 147 1.18 -17.88 -1.37
C ARG A 147 2.67 -18.06 -1.04
N ARG A 148 2.99 -18.81 0.02
CA ARG A 148 4.37 -19.11 0.44
C ARG A 148 4.93 -20.37 -0.23
N LEU A 149 4.07 -21.17 -0.86
CA LEU A 149 4.38 -22.43 -1.53
C LEU A 149 4.10 -22.32 -3.04
N SER A 150 4.48 -21.20 -3.67
CA SER A 150 4.15 -20.96 -5.09
C SER A 150 4.76 -21.98 -6.04
N GLU A 151 5.91 -22.54 -5.66
CA GLU A 151 6.68 -23.51 -6.44
C GLU A 151 6.26 -24.97 -6.17
N ASP A 152 5.34 -25.21 -5.23
CA ASP A 152 4.83 -26.56 -4.97
C ASP A 152 4.05 -27.08 -6.20
N PRO A 153 4.37 -28.27 -6.74
CA PRO A 153 3.77 -28.79 -7.96
C PRO A 153 2.24 -28.88 -7.91
N LEU A 154 1.66 -29.23 -6.76
CA LEU A 154 0.21 -29.34 -6.58
C LEU A 154 -0.45 -27.96 -6.54
N VAL A 155 0.21 -26.97 -5.91
CA VAL A 155 -0.25 -25.57 -5.89
C VAL A 155 -0.16 -24.94 -7.27
N ALA A 156 0.95 -25.15 -7.98
CA ALA A 156 1.19 -24.66 -9.33
C ALA A 156 0.17 -25.27 -10.32
N GLU A 157 -0.06 -26.59 -10.25
CA GLU A 157 -1.04 -27.28 -11.06
C GLU A 157 -2.48 -26.83 -10.76
N ASN A 158 -2.83 -26.67 -9.49
CA ASN A 158 -4.15 -26.15 -9.12
C ASN A 158 -4.33 -24.69 -9.55
N LYS A 159 -3.27 -23.87 -9.51
CA LYS A 159 -3.28 -22.50 -10.04
C LYS A 159 -3.39 -22.49 -11.57
N ARG A 160 -2.78 -23.45 -12.27
CA ARG A 160 -2.92 -23.61 -13.72
C ARG A 160 -4.35 -24.03 -14.12
N LYS A 161 -4.94 -24.97 -13.37
CA LYS A 161 -6.29 -25.54 -13.61
C LYS A 161 -7.44 -24.61 -13.22
N PHE A 162 -7.35 -24.00 -12.04
CA PHE A 162 -8.46 -23.25 -11.44
C PHE A 162 -8.10 -21.80 -11.09
N GLY A 163 -6.83 -21.44 -11.17
CA GLY A 163 -6.43 -20.04 -11.08
C GLY A 163 -6.90 -19.29 -12.30
N SER A 164 -7.24 -18.02 -12.11
CA SER A 164 -7.54 -17.13 -13.23
C SER A 164 -6.25 -16.99 -14.04
N GLN A 165 -6.21 -17.60 -15.23
CA GLN A 165 -5.20 -17.35 -16.24
C GLN A 165 -5.34 -15.89 -16.66
N ARG A 166 -4.67 -14.97 -15.95
CA ARG A 166 -4.43 -13.65 -16.50
C ARG A 166 -3.45 -13.89 -17.63
N LYS A 167 -3.97 -14.00 -18.86
CA LYS A 167 -3.15 -14.01 -20.07
C LYS A 167 -2.11 -12.90 -19.89
N GLN A 168 -0.83 -13.26 -19.80
CA GLN A 168 0.25 -12.34 -20.14
C GLN A 168 0.13 -12.12 -21.64
N ALA A 169 -0.89 -11.36 -22.05
CA ALA A 169 -0.94 -10.77 -23.35
C ALA A 169 0.04 -9.59 -23.28
N GLN A 170 1.13 -9.74 -24.03
CA GLN A 170 1.72 -8.59 -24.68
C GLN A 170 0.60 -7.72 -25.25
N GLY A 171 0.64 -6.43 -24.95
CA GLY A 171 -0.31 -5.47 -25.50
C GLY A 171 -1.66 -5.49 -24.78
N PHE A 172 -2.04 -4.31 -24.30
CA PHE A 172 -3.40 -3.87 -24.03
C PHE A 172 -4.52 -4.78 -24.56
N THR A 173 -5.42 -5.23 -23.68
CA THR A 173 -6.77 -4.64 -23.53
C THR A 173 -7.61 -5.41 -22.50
N SER A 174 -8.43 -4.62 -21.82
CA SER A 174 -9.55 -4.92 -20.92
C SER A 174 -10.41 -6.12 -21.36
N THR A 175 -11.03 -6.91 -20.50
CA THR A 175 -12.12 -6.46 -19.62
C THR A 175 -12.40 -7.42 -18.44
N GLU A 176 -12.85 -6.80 -17.35
CA GLU A 176 -13.41 -7.35 -16.11
C GLU A 176 -14.55 -8.37 -16.28
N LEU A 177 -14.74 -9.21 -15.24
CA LEU A 177 -16.05 -9.35 -14.57
C LEU A 177 -15.86 -9.43 -13.04
N LYS A 178 -16.59 -8.56 -12.35
CA LYS A 178 -16.45 -8.05 -10.97
C LYS A 178 -17.01 -8.98 -9.87
N ARG A 179 -16.42 -8.91 -8.66
CA ARG A 179 -17.17 -8.84 -7.39
C ARG A 179 -16.48 -7.91 -6.38
N HIS A 180 -17.13 -6.76 -6.19
CA HIS A 180 -17.17 -5.84 -5.05
C HIS A 180 -16.09 -5.99 -3.97
N THR A 181 -14.90 -5.47 -4.26
CA THR A 181 -14.04 -4.85 -3.26
C THR A 181 -13.60 -3.56 -3.91
N ARG A 182 -13.84 -2.40 -3.27
CA ARG A 182 -13.40 -1.11 -3.80
C ARG A 182 -11.94 -1.27 -4.21
N PRO A 183 -11.58 -1.14 -5.50
CA PRO A 183 -10.24 -1.44 -5.95
C PRO A 183 -9.33 -0.47 -5.21
N LYS A 184 -8.38 -1.00 -4.43
CA LYS A 184 -7.21 -0.22 -4.04
C LYS A 184 -6.48 0.01 -5.35
N LEU A 185 -6.79 1.16 -5.96
CA LEU A 185 -6.12 1.64 -7.15
C LEU A 185 -4.63 1.61 -6.85
N ASP A 186 -3.86 0.92 -7.70
CA ASP A 186 -2.41 0.83 -7.56
C ASP A 186 -1.82 2.16 -7.98
N ILE A 187 -1.72 3.05 -6.98
CA ILE A 187 -1.36 4.46 -7.14
C ILE A 187 0.00 4.63 -7.84
N LYS A 188 0.91 3.68 -7.63
CA LYS A 188 2.24 3.73 -8.26
C LYS A 188 2.17 3.45 -9.76
N HIS A 189 1.20 2.66 -10.20
CA HIS A 189 1.01 2.32 -11.61
C HIS A 189 0.18 3.38 -12.35
N THR A 190 -0.79 4.05 -11.69
CA THR A 190 -1.58 5.14 -12.30
C THR A 190 -0.76 6.41 -12.53
N ALA A 191 0.19 6.72 -11.65
CA ALA A 191 1.10 7.84 -11.82
C ALA A 191 2.02 7.71 -13.06
N ILE A 192 2.30 6.47 -13.52
CA ILE A 192 3.24 6.20 -14.63
C ILE A 192 2.53 6.20 -16.00
N LEU A 193 1.26 5.80 -16.07
CA LEU A 193 0.51 5.71 -17.34
C LEU A 193 -0.44 6.88 -17.60
N GLY A 194 -0.52 7.84 -16.66
CA GLY A 194 -1.51 8.91 -16.71
C GLY A 194 -2.87 8.42 -16.20
N GLU A 195 -3.54 9.26 -15.42
CA GLU A 195 -4.85 8.93 -14.87
C GLU A 195 -5.94 9.22 -15.90
N ASP A 196 -6.82 8.24 -16.14
CA ASP A 196 -8.05 8.45 -16.90
C ASP A 196 -9.15 9.06 -16.00
N ASP A 197 -10.20 9.62 -16.59
CA ASP A 197 -11.27 10.28 -15.82
C ASP A 197 -11.95 9.34 -14.82
N THR A 198 -11.95 8.03 -15.09
CA THR A 198 -12.55 7.02 -14.20
C THR A 198 -11.72 6.77 -12.95
N THR A 199 -10.38 6.79 -13.08
CA THR A 199 -9.45 6.63 -11.97
C THR A 199 -9.40 7.89 -11.11
N LEU A 200 -9.45 9.08 -11.72
CA LEU A 200 -9.59 10.36 -11.01
C LEU A 200 -10.86 10.40 -10.14
N ALA A 201 -12.01 9.98 -10.69
CA ALA A 201 -13.26 9.91 -9.95
C ALA A 201 -13.18 8.93 -8.76
N ALA A 202 -12.49 7.80 -8.92
CA ALA A 202 -12.29 6.83 -7.84
C ALA A 202 -11.38 7.38 -6.73
N HIS A 203 -10.33 8.14 -7.08
CA HIS A 203 -9.49 8.83 -6.11
C HIS A 203 -10.30 9.89 -5.33
N GLU A 204 -11.17 10.62 -6.02
CA GLU A 204 -12.04 11.64 -5.43
C GLU A 204 -13.07 11.03 -4.45
N GLU A 205 -13.73 9.94 -4.84
CA GLU A 205 -14.65 9.21 -3.96
C GLU A 205 -13.94 8.69 -2.70
N TRP A 206 -12.71 8.21 -2.85
CA TRP A 206 -11.90 7.77 -1.72
C TRP A 206 -11.57 8.93 -0.78
N LEU A 207 -11.15 10.08 -1.31
CA LEU A 207 -10.82 11.27 -0.51
C LEU A 207 -12.02 11.73 0.33
N LEU A 208 -13.22 11.72 -0.25
CA LEU A 208 -14.47 12.04 0.44
C LEU A 208 -14.82 11.05 1.55
N ALA A 209 -14.54 9.76 1.35
CA ALA A 209 -14.81 8.73 2.34
C ALA A 209 -13.78 8.75 3.47
N GLU A 210 -12.50 8.94 3.15
CA GLU A 210 -11.40 8.95 4.12
C GLU A 210 -11.50 10.14 5.07
N ALA A 211 -11.79 11.33 4.55
CA ALA A 211 -11.85 12.55 5.34
C ALA A 211 -13.02 12.60 6.35
N LYS A 212 -13.96 11.66 6.29
CA LYS A 212 -15.06 11.51 7.26
C LYS A 212 -14.70 10.64 8.46
N LYS A 213 -13.55 9.96 8.43
CA LYS A 213 -13.12 9.08 9.52
C LYS A 213 -12.59 9.90 10.70
N GLY A 214 -12.69 9.34 11.90
CA GLY A 214 -12.12 9.95 13.11
C GLY A 214 -10.59 9.90 13.15
N ASP A 215 -9.98 8.94 12.46
CA ASP A 215 -8.53 8.80 12.29
C ASP A 215 -8.23 8.59 10.78
N PRO A 216 -8.13 9.67 9.99
CA PRO A 216 -7.89 9.58 8.56
C PRO A 216 -6.47 9.14 8.22
N ASP A 217 -6.31 8.33 7.17
CA ASP A 217 -5.00 8.05 6.58
C ASP A 217 -4.44 9.29 5.85
N GLU A 218 -3.74 10.17 6.58
CA GLU A 218 -3.14 11.40 6.03
C GLU A 218 -2.13 11.13 4.92
N SER A 219 -1.44 9.98 4.96
CA SER A 219 -0.48 9.62 3.89
C SER A 219 -1.22 9.28 2.61
N GLY A 220 -2.28 8.46 2.71
CA GLY A 220 -3.13 8.11 1.58
C GLY A 220 -3.91 9.29 1.02
N ILE A 221 -4.30 10.25 1.87
CA ILE A 221 -4.92 11.52 1.45
C ILE A 221 -3.93 12.36 0.66
N ARG A 222 -2.71 12.58 1.18
CA ARG A 222 -1.67 13.36 0.50
C ARG A 222 -1.32 12.79 -0.87
N GLU A 223 -1.20 11.47 -0.95
CA GLU A 223 -0.90 10.77 -2.18
C GLU A 223 -2.02 10.97 -3.21
N ARG A 224 -3.28 10.77 -2.83
CA ARG A 224 -4.41 10.93 -3.77
C ARG A 224 -4.70 12.38 -4.11
N MET A 225 -4.53 13.31 -3.18
CA MET A 225 -4.60 14.73 -3.49
C MET A 225 -3.54 15.13 -4.53
N THR A 226 -2.37 14.49 -4.51
CA THR A 226 -1.34 14.71 -5.54
C THR A 226 -1.81 14.33 -6.93
N LEU A 227 -2.42 13.16 -7.05
CA LEU A 227 -2.89 12.60 -8.31
C LEU A 227 -4.01 13.45 -8.91
N THR A 228 -5.00 13.81 -8.09
CA THR A 228 -6.17 14.57 -8.52
C THR A 228 -5.94 16.08 -8.59
N ALA A 229 -4.78 16.60 -8.15
CA ALA A 229 -4.50 18.02 -8.04
C ALA A 229 -4.81 18.80 -9.33
N LYS A 230 -4.37 18.28 -10.50
CA LYS A 230 -4.60 18.97 -11.77
C LYS A 230 -6.09 19.14 -12.07
N SER A 231 -6.86 18.05 -12.03
CA SER A 231 -8.29 18.06 -12.34
C SER A 231 -9.08 18.91 -11.34
N ARG A 232 -8.85 18.68 -10.04
CA ARG A 232 -9.48 19.41 -8.94
C ARG A 232 -9.20 20.91 -9.01
N LEU A 233 -7.94 21.33 -9.21
CA LEU A 233 -7.61 22.75 -9.30
C LEU A 233 -8.19 23.43 -10.54
N GLN A 234 -8.32 22.73 -11.67
CA GLN A 234 -9.03 23.27 -12.84
C GLN A 234 -10.52 23.45 -12.56
N SER A 235 -11.14 22.48 -11.90
CA SER A 235 -12.54 22.53 -11.50
C SER A 235 -12.83 23.70 -10.55
N ILE A 236 -11.97 23.91 -9.55
CA ILE A 236 -12.14 24.97 -8.54
C ILE A 236 -12.07 26.38 -9.14
N ARG A 237 -11.31 26.60 -10.22
CA ARG A 237 -11.09 27.94 -10.81
C ARG A 237 -12.38 28.67 -11.21
N THR A 238 -13.45 27.94 -11.53
CA THR A 238 -14.71 28.51 -12.01
C THR A 238 -15.86 28.36 -11.01
N MET A 239 -15.62 27.76 -9.84
CA MET A 239 -16.63 27.46 -8.84
C MET A 239 -16.75 28.52 -7.75
N LYS A 240 -17.94 28.64 -7.17
CA LYS A 240 -18.16 29.45 -5.97
C LYS A 240 -17.59 28.75 -4.73
N ILE A 241 -17.19 29.53 -3.74
CA ILE A 241 -16.56 29.02 -2.51
C ILE A 241 -17.50 28.05 -1.78
N GLU A 242 -18.80 28.31 -1.78
CA GLU A 242 -19.81 27.46 -1.15
C GLU A 242 -19.87 26.07 -1.78
N ASP A 243 -19.69 25.98 -3.09
CA ASP A 243 -19.72 24.73 -3.84
C ASP A 243 -18.42 23.95 -3.66
N VAL A 244 -17.27 24.65 -3.65
CA VAL A 244 -15.95 24.07 -3.36
C VAL A 244 -15.94 23.43 -1.97
N LYS A 245 -16.51 24.10 -0.96
CA LYS A 245 -16.65 23.57 0.41
C LYS A 245 -17.44 22.27 0.47
N LYS A 246 -18.48 22.13 -0.36
CA LYS A 246 -19.35 20.94 -0.42
C LYS A 246 -18.70 19.80 -1.19
N LEU A 247 -18.06 20.11 -2.32
CA LEU A 247 -17.46 19.11 -3.22
C LEU A 247 -16.10 18.61 -2.71
N TYR A 248 -15.32 19.47 -2.08
CA TYR A 248 -13.96 19.17 -1.61
C TYR A 248 -13.80 19.45 -0.10
N PRO A 249 -14.62 18.85 0.77
CA PRO A 249 -14.61 19.14 2.21
C PRO A 249 -13.28 18.79 2.86
N TYR A 250 -12.56 17.79 2.33
CA TYR A 250 -11.24 17.41 2.81
C TYR A 250 -10.17 18.49 2.59
N MET A 251 -10.37 19.41 1.65
CA MET A 251 -9.49 20.56 1.45
C MET A 251 -9.70 21.65 2.49
N MET A 252 -10.76 21.60 3.30
CA MET A 252 -11.01 22.61 4.33
C MET A 252 -10.08 22.45 5.55
N GLN A 253 -9.29 21.39 5.58
CA GLN A 253 -8.17 21.26 6.52
C GLN A 253 -7.01 22.14 6.07
N PRO A 254 -6.50 23.08 6.91
CA PRO A 254 -5.50 24.07 6.52
C PRO A 254 -4.24 23.47 5.89
N GLU A 255 -3.74 22.37 6.45
CA GLU A 255 -2.50 21.73 6.01
C GLU A 255 -2.64 21.19 4.58
N ARG A 256 -3.79 20.56 4.30
CA ARG A 256 -4.12 19.98 3.00
C ARG A 256 -4.34 21.07 1.95
N PHE A 257 -5.02 22.17 2.33
CA PHE A 257 -5.18 23.33 1.48
C PHE A 257 -3.83 23.95 1.08
N ILE A 258 -2.95 24.17 2.05
CA ILE A 258 -1.63 24.79 1.83
C ILE A 258 -0.80 23.96 0.85
N GLU A 259 -0.79 22.64 0.98
CA GLU A 259 -0.06 21.77 0.05
C GLU A 259 -0.58 21.86 -1.38
N ASP A 260 -1.90 21.83 -1.57
CA ASP A 260 -2.51 21.96 -2.89
C ASP A 260 -2.27 23.36 -3.49
N PHE A 261 -2.34 24.38 -2.66
CA PHE A 261 -2.05 25.75 -3.06
C PHE A 261 -0.59 25.92 -3.50
N LYS A 262 0.38 25.32 -2.78
CA LYS A 262 1.79 25.26 -3.19
C LYS A 262 1.99 24.65 -4.57
N ARG A 263 1.23 23.59 -4.91
CA ARG A 263 1.29 22.96 -6.25
C ARG A 263 0.77 23.88 -7.33
N LEU A 264 -0.31 24.61 -7.06
CA LEU A 264 -0.89 25.57 -7.99
C LEU A 264 0.08 26.73 -8.31
N ILE A 265 0.66 27.33 -7.27
CA ILE A 265 1.55 28.49 -7.42
C ILE A 265 3.01 28.11 -7.71
N ARG A 266 3.35 26.82 -7.63
CA ARG A 266 4.70 26.26 -7.81
C ARG A 266 5.78 26.97 -6.97
N SER A 267 5.38 27.48 -5.81
CA SER A 267 6.19 28.33 -4.93
C SER A 267 5.82 28.06 -3.47
N ASP A 268 6.72 28.36 -2.54
CA ASP A 268 6.39 28.30 -1.12
C ASP A 268 5.54 29.50 -0.72
N VAL A 269 4.29 29.25 -0.36
CA VAL A 269 3.29 30.28 -0.01
C VAL A 269 3.80 31.18 1.13
N THR A 270 4.45 30.58 2.13
CA THR A 270 4.97 31.31 3.28
C THR A 270 6.11 32.22 2.85
N ASP A 271 7.00 31.76 1.97
CA ASP A 271 8.05 32.60 1.39
C ASP A 271 7.47 33.76 0.56
N CYS A 272 6.51 33.48 -0.32
CA CYS A 272 5.86 34.51 -1.14
C CYS A 272 5.19 35.58 -0.29
N ILE A 273 4.44 35.18 0.75
CA ILE A 273 3.80 36.12 1.69
C ILE A 273 4.86 36.91 2.45
N SER A 274 5.90 36.24 2.97
CA SER A 274 6.96 36.89 3.73
C SER A 274 7.68 37.94 2.88
N ARG A 275 8.00 37.61 1.63
CA ARG A 275 8.61 38.54 0.67
C ARG A 275 7.69 39.70 0.32
N GLY A 276 6.39 39.44 0.17
CA GLY A 276 5.39 40.49 -0.05
C GLY A 276 5.31 41.46 1.12
N ILE A 277 5.25 40.94 2.34
CA ILE A 277 5.27 41.75 3.57
C ILE A 277 6.58 42.55 3.66
N ASP A 278 7.74 41.90 3.47
CA ASP A 278 9.04 42.57 3.50
C ASP A 278 9.11 43.70 2.46
N ALA A 279 8.55 43.50 1.26
CA ALA A 279 8.47 44.53 0.22
C ALA A 279 7.52 45.67 0.60
N THR A 280 6.34 45.39 1.14
CA THR A 280 5.40 46.43 1.62
C THR A 280 6.00 47.24 2.76
N VAL A 281 6.68 46.58 3.70
CA VAL A 281 7.43 47.23 4.79
C VAL A 281 8.53 48.14 4.24
N ALA A 282 9.28 47.69 3.24
CA ALA A 282 10.30 48.50 2.59
C ALA A 282 9.71 49.75 1.92
N LEU A 283 8.59 49.60 1.19
CA LEU A 283 7.90 50.73 0.56
C LEU A 283 7.35 51.73 1.58
N GLY A 284 6.79 51.25 2.70
CA GLY A 284 6.33 52.11 3.78
C GLY A 284 7.47 52.89 4.45
N ARG A 285 8.63 52.27 4.63
CA ARG A 285 9.85 52.94 5.14
C ARG A 285 10.41 53.98 4.18
N GLN A 286 10.23 53.78 2.88
CA GLN A 286 10.63 54.73 1.84
C GLN A 286 9.58 55.82 1.59
N GLU A 287 8.48 55.84 2.37
CA GLU A 287 7.33 56.74 2.17
C GLU A 287 6.72 56.66 0.76
N ALA A 288 6.99 55.58 0.03
CA ALA A 288 6.49 55.36 -1.32
C ALA A 288 5.02 54.94 -1.36
N VAL A 289 4.44 54.61 -0.19
CA VAL A 289 3.02 54.28 0.01
C VAL A 289 2.52 55.02 1.24
N ALA A 290 1.31 55.58 1.16
CA ALA A 290 0.67 56.28 2.27
C ALA A 290 0.47 55.32 3.45
N CYS A 291 1.09 55.65 4.59
CA CYS A 291 0.99 54.90 5.84
C CYS A 291 0.36 55.79 6.91
N SER A 292 -0.45 55.20 7.80
CA SER A 292 -0.93 55.93 8.97
C SER A 292 0.21 56.22 9.93
N GLU A 293 0.09 57.30 10.70
CA GLU A 293 1.12 57.74 11.65
C GLU A 293 1.55 56.65 12.66
N PRO A 294 0.63 55.83 13.23
CA PRO A 294 1.04 54.71 14.09
C PRO A 294 1.86 53.64 13.37
N ILE A 295 1.59 53.40 12.08
CA ILE A 295 2.35 52.42 11.29
C ILE A 295 3.76 52.95 11.00
N LEU A 296 3.90 54.23 10.66
CA LEU A 296 5.21 54.85 10.43
C LEU A 296 6.10 54.77 11.68
N GLN A 297 5.54 55.08 12.85
CA GLN A 297 6.25 54.94 14.13
C GLN A 297 6.73 53.51 14.38
N LEU A 298 5.89 52.50 14.10
CA LEU A 298 6.25 51.09 14.23
C LEU A 298 7.37 50.67 13.25
N LEU A 299 7.29 51.14 12.01
CA LEU A 299 8.28 50.86 10.97
C LEU A 299 9.65 51.48 11.28
N GLN A 300 9.68 52.62 11.95
CA GLN A 300 10.88 53.33 12.41
C GLN A 300 11.49 52.70 13.67
N ALA A 301 10.66 52.20 14.60
CA ALA A 301 11.12 51.57 15.85
C ALA A 301 11.75 50.18 15.65
N THR A 302 11.44 49.50 14.53
CA THR A 302 11.97 48.16 14.24
C THR A 302 13.35 48.24 13.58
N LEU A 303 14.42 48.09 14.36
CA LEU A 303 15.78 47.87 13.83
C LEU A 303 15.77 46.69 12.83
N PRO A 304 16.53 46.75 11.73
CA PRO A 304 16.61 45.65 10.77
C PRO A 304 17.05 44.37 11.50
N MET A 305 16.12 43.42 11.62
CA MET A 305 16.36 42.14 12.29
C MET A 305 17.35 41.31 11.47
N ASP A 306 18.41 40.85 12.15
CA ASP A 306 19.48 40.03 11.60
C ASP A 306 18.92 38.78 10.87
N PRO A 307 19.24 38.57 9.58
CA PRO A 307 18.79 37.41 8.81
C PRO A 307 19.19 36.06 9.44
N ALA A 308 20.21 36.00 10.31
CA ALA A 308 20.58 34.79 11.05
C ALA A 308 19.50 34.32 12.04
N ARG A 309 18.65 35.24 12.55
CA ARG A 309 17.53 34.90 13.45
C ARG A 309 16.32 34.30 12.74
N ARG A 310 16.30 34.26 11.39
CA ARG A 310 15.17 33.71 10.61
C ARG A 310 15.09 32.17 10.63
N ARG A 311 16.12 31.44 11.08
CA ARG A 311 16.16 29.96 11.03
C ARG A 311 15.73 29.22 12.30
N THR A 312 15.63 29.88 13.46
CA THR A 312 15.48 29.20 14.77
C THR A 312 14.05 28.86 15.19
N ARG A 313 13.03 29.05 14.34
CA ARG A 313 11.62 28.71 14.69
C ARG A 313 11.06 27.44 14.07
N ARG A 314 11.87 26.61 13.40
CA ARG A 314 11.41 25.35 12.75
C ARG A 314 11.70 24.05 13.51
N THR A 315 12.03 24.13 14.80
CA THR A 315 12.14 22.93 15.66
C THR A 315 11.46 23.19 17.00
N CYS A 316 10.12 23.11 17.00
CA CYS A 316 9.26 22.78 18.14
C CYS A 316 7.97 22.22 17.55
#